data_AF-A0A925PKV4-F1
#
_entry.id   AF-A0A925PKV4-F1
#
_cell.length_a   1.000
_cell.length_b   1.000
_cell.length_c   1.000
_cell.angle_alpha   90.00
_cell.angle_beta   90.00
_cell.angle_gamma   90.00
#
_symmetry.space_group_name_H-M   'P 1'
#
loop_
_entity.id
_entity.type
_entity.pdbx_description
1 polymer ?
#
loop_
_entity_poly.entity_id
_entity_poly.type
_entity_poly.pdbx_seq_one_letter_code
_entity_poly.pdbx_strand_id
1 'polypeptide(L)' 'MVNVALFVRLEAKPGKEADVEQFLRDGLAVVLDEPETIAWFALRFGPTTFGIFDAFPGEAGRQAHLTGRVAA' A
#
# COMPACT_ATOMS: atom_id res chain seq x y z
N MET A 1 -9.50 -17.29 2.61
CA MET A 1 -9.85 -16.91 1.22
C MET A 1 -9.72 -15.41 1.13
N VAL A 2 -9.08 -14.87 0.09
CA VAL A 2 -8.99 -13.43 -0.19
C VAL A 2 -10.17 -13.07 -1.09
N ASN A 3 -10.96 -12.05 -0.73
CA ASN A 3 -12.20 -11.70 -1.43
C ASN A 3 -12.23 -10.25 -1.93
N VAL A 4 -11.45 -9.36 -1.31
CA VAL A 4 -11.39 -7.94 -1.67
C VAL A 4 -9.95 -7.47 -1.70
N ALA A 5 -9.70 -6.40 -2.45
CA ALA A 5 -8.37 -5.82 -2.65
C ALA A 5 -8.48 -4.30 -2.80
N LEU A 6 -7.36 -3.59 -2.65
CA LEU A 6 -7.18 -2.24 -3.16
C LEU A 6 -6.10 -2.22 -4.25
N PHE A 7 -6.27 -1.28 -5.17
CA PHE A 7 -5.23 -0.89 -6.10
C PHE A 7 -5.11 0.62 -6.07
N VAL A 8 -3.96 1.10 -5.59
CA VAL A 8 -3.68 2.52 -5.46
C VAL A 8 -2.55 2.86 -6.41
N ARG A 9 -2.78 3.85 -7.28
CA ARG A 9 -1.73 4.40 -8.14
C ARG A 9 -1.25 5.72 -7.58
N LEU A 10 0.06 5.87 -7.53
CA LEU A 10 0.75 7.05 -7.00
C LEU A 10 1.60 7.65 -8.11
N GLU A 11 1.40 8.94 -8.38
CA GLU A 11 2.26 9.70 -9.27
C GLU A 11 3.11 10.65 -8.43
N ALA A 12 4.43 10.44 -8.45
CA ALA A 12 5.37 11.27 -7.75
C ALA A 12 5.39 12.68 -8.37
N LYS A 13 5.37 13.70 -7.52
CA LYS A 13 5.67 15.08 -7.95
C LYS A 13 7.13 15.15 -8.41
N PRO A 14 7.48 16.07 -9.34
CA PRO A 14 8.86 16.24 -9.78
C PRO A 14 9.83 16.43 -8.60
N GLY A 15 10.88 15.63 -8.54
CA GLY A 15 11.89 15.66 -7.47
C GLY A 15 11.47 14.97 -6.17
N LYS A 16 10.33 14.26 -6.16
CA LYS A 16 9.81 13.48 -5.01
C LYS A 16 9.78 11.97 -5.26
N GLU A 17 10.39 11.50 -6.34
CA GLU A 17 10.38 10.10 -6.74
C GLU A 17 11.06 9.21 -5.68
N ALA A 18 12.21 9.64 -5.17
CA ALA A 18 12.93 8.93 -4.11
C ALA A 18 12.15 8.94 -2.79
N ASP A 19 11.49 10.06 -2.46
CA ASP A 19 10.66 10.18 -1.25
C ASP A 19 9.47 9.19 -1.31
N VAL A 20 8.81 9.06 -2.48
CA VAL A 20 7.72 8.09 -2.68
C VAL A 20 8.23 6.65 -2.60
N GLU A 21 9.38 6.35 -3.22
CA GLU A 21 9.98 5.01 -3.12
C GLU A 21 10.32 4.65 -1.67
N GLN A 22 10.92 5.58 -0.92
CA GLN A 22 11.26 5.38 0.48
C GLN A 22 10.00 5.20 1.35
N PHE A 23 8.99 6.05 1.16
CA PHE A 23 7.69 5.92 1.83
C PHE A 23 7.08 4.51 1.63
N LEU A 24 7.11 3.99 0.39
CA LEU A 24 6.60 2.65 0.10
C LEU A 24 7.45 1.55 0.78
N ARG A 25 8.77 1.71 0.85
CA ARG A 25 9.64 0.75 1.56
C ARG A 25 9.36 0.72 3.06
N ASP A 26 9.21 1.89 3.67
CA ASP A 26 8.95 2.02 5.10
C ASP A 26 7.54 1.55 5.48
N GLY A 27 6.58 1.67 4.56
CA GLY A 27 5.21 1.17 4.74
C GLY A 27 5.14 -0.34 5.04
N LEU A 28 6.09 -1.14 4.55
CA LEU A 28 6.09 -2.59 4.82
C LEU A 28 6.13 -2.91 6.32
N ALA A 29 6.93 -2.17 7.10
CA ALA A 29 7.04 -2.41 8.54
C ALA A 29 5.71 -2.16 9.26
N VAL A 30 4.90 -1.23 8.76
CA VAL A 30 3.60 -0.89 9.33
C VAL A 30 2.55 -1.95 8.94
N VAL A 31 2.53 -2.39 7.68
CA VAL A 31 1.55 -3.40 7.20
C VAL A 31 1.78 -4.78 7.83
N LEU A 32 3.02 -5.11 8.22
CA LEU A 32 3.29 -6.36 8.94
C LEU A 32 2.56 -6.46 10.29
N ASP A 33 2.14 -5.33 10.87
CA ASP A 33 1.31 -5.28 12.09
C ASP A 33 -0.20 -5.41 11.79
N GLU A 34 -0.62 -5.56 10.53
CA GLU A 34 -2.03 -5.60 10.13
C GLU A 34 -2.46 -7.06 9.84
N PRO A 35 -3.12 -7.74 10.80
CA PRO A 35 -3.36 -9.18 10.70
C PRO A 35 -4.31 -9.58 9.55
N GLU A 36 -5.14 -8.65 9.07
CA GLU A 36 -6.07 -8.91 7.97
C GLU A 36 -5.55 -8.47 6.59
N THR A 37 -4.35 -7.87 6.52
CA THR A 37 -3.68 -7.57 5.25
C THR A 37 -2.89 -8.81 4.81
N ILE A 38 -3.53 -9.69 4.04
CA ILE A 38 -3.00 -11.02 3.70
C ILE A 38 -1.84 -10.95 2.70
N ALA A 39 -1.91 -10.00 1.79
CA ALA A 39 -0.81 -9.68 0.89
C ALA A 39 -0.75 -8.18 0.68
N TRP A 40 0.46 -7.67 0.54
CA TRP A 40 0.73 -6.27 0.28
C TRP A 40 1.97 -6.14 -0.60
N PHE A 41 1.89 -5.31 -1.63
CA PHE A 41 2.95 -5.11 -2.60
C PHE A 41 3.13 -3.62 -2.87
N ALA A 42 4.34 -3.11 -2.64
CA ALA A 42 4.80 -1.86 -3.24
C ALA A 42 5.19 -2.10 -4.70
N LEU A 43 4.69 -1.26 -5.59
CA LEU A 43 4.87 -1.38 -7.04
C LEU A 43 5.61 -0.15 -7.57
N ARG A 44 6.55 -0.38 -8.50
CA ARG A 44 7.15 0.67 -9.33
C ARG A 44 6.88 0.33 -10.79
N PHE A 45 6.12 1.18 -11.47
CA PHE A 45 5.79 1.01 -12.88
C PHE A 45 6.77 1.76 -13.80
N GLY A 46 7.41 2.82 -13.28
CA GLY A 46 8.32 3.65 -14.04
C GLY A 46 9.11 4.63 -13.17
N PRO A 47 9.69 5.69 -13.76
CA PRO A 47 10.49 6.65 -13.02
C PRO A 47 9.68 7.46 -11.99
N THR A 48 8.45 7.87 -12.35
CA THR A 48 7.58 8.70 -11.51
C THR A 48 6.29 8.00 -11.06
N THR A 49 6.00 6.82 -11.60
CA THR A 49 4.74 6.11 -11.35
C THR A 49 4.96 4.89 -10.46
N PHE A 50 4.21 4.86 -9.36
CA PHE A 50 4.25 3.84 -8.33
C PHE A 50 2.84 3.35 -7.99
N GLY A 51 2.74 2.36 -7.11
CA GLY A 51 1.46 1.95 -6.56
C GLY A 51 1.55 0.99 -5.40
N ILE A 52 0.38 0.64 -4.88
CA ILE A 52 0.16 -0.35 -3.85
C ILE A 52 -0.91 -1.31 -4.37
N PHE A 53 -0.68 -2.61 -4.19
CA PHE A 53 -1.72 -3.62 -4.28
C PHE A 53 -1.76 -4.40 -2.97
N ASP A 54 -2.94 -4.54 -2.40
CA ASP A 54 -3.15 -5.28 -1.16
C ASP A 54 -4.45 -6.08 -1.20
N ALA A 55 -4.52 -7.10 -0.35
CA ALA A 55 -5.51 -8.15 -0.43
C ALA A 55 -5.98 -8.57 0.96
N PHE A 56 -7.30 -8.70 1.12
CA PHE A 56 -7.94 -8.93 2.42
C PHE A 56 -8.98 -10.08 2.35
N PRO A 57 -9.30 -10.72 3.48
CA PRO A 57 -10.36 -11.72 3.53
C PRO A 57 -11.76 -11.14 3.30
N GLY A 58 -11.95 -9.85 3.59
CA GLY A 58 -13.23 -9.15 3.46
C GLY A 58 -13.15 -7.67 3.81
N GLU A 59 -14.31 -7.02 3.87
CA GLU A 59 -14.42 -5.56 4.03
C GLU A 59 -13.88 -5.02 5.35
N ALA A 60 -14.02 -5.76 6.45
CA ALA A 60 -13.53 -5.32 7.75
C ALA A 60 -12.01 -5.08 7.72
N GLY A 61 -11.24 -6.05 7.23
CA GLY A 61 -9.80 -5.93 7.03
C GLY A 61 -9.41 -4.81 6.08
N ARG A 62 -10.16 -4.65 4.98
CA ARG A 62 -9.93 -3.54 4.03
C ARG A 62 -10.16 -2.17 4.67
N GLN A 63 -11.19 -2.02 5.50
CA GLN A 63 -11.47 -0.77 6.21
C GLN A 63 -10.47 -0.49 7.34
N ALA A 64 -10.03 -1.52 8.06
CA ALA A 64 -8.91 -1.41 9.01
C ALA A 64 -7.63 -0.95 8.28
N HIS A 65 -7.40 -1.51 7.09
CA HIS A 65 -6.57 -1.01 5.99
C HIS A 65 -6.51 0.53 5.91
N LEU A 66 -7.61 1.05 5.37
CA LEU A 66 -7.79 2.45 4.99
C LEU A 66 -7.81 3.44 6.16
N THR A 67 -8.05 2.96 7.38
CA THR A 67 -8.03 3.78 8.60
C THR A 67 -6.78 3.54 9.45
N GLY A 68 -5.87 2.69 8.96
CA GLY A 68 -4.64 2.30 9.61
C GLY A 68 -3.49 3.30 9.40
N ARG A 69 -2.35 2.96 10.00
CA ARG A 69 -1.16 3.82 10.02
C ARG A 69 -0.53 4.02 8.63
N VAL A 70 -0.72 3.10 7.69
CA VAL A 70 -0.23 3.23 6.30
C VAL A 70 -1.05 4.22 5.47
N ALA A 71 -2.34 4.36 5.79
CA ALA A 71 -3.24 5.26 5.09
C ALA A 71 -3.29 6.69 5.69
N ALA A 72 -2.59 6.93 6.81
CA ALA A 72 -2.63 8.17 7.60
C ALA A 72 -1.44 9.11 7.31
#